data_AF-A0AAE7DL15-F1
#
_entry.id   AF-A0AAE7DL15-F1
#
_cell.length_a   1.000
_cell.length_b   1.000
_cell.length_c   1.000
_cell.angle_alpha   90.00
_cell.angle_beta   90.00
_cell.angle_gamma   90.00
#
_symmetry.space_group_name_H-M   'P 1'
#
loop_
_entity.id
_entity.type
_entity.pdbx_description
1 polymer ?
#
loop_
_entity_poly.entity_id
_entity_poly.type
_entity_poly.pdbx_seq_one_letter_code
_entity_poly.pdbx_strand_id
1 'polypeptide(L)'
;MEIKNSVGSQVSGELKVIFKHQDYGEHPLKLQGEGLLSRDNEFFYINPKYRELGGHHYYMGIKFRVGLEVGKTYTLRGNDEAVRAHLEIDRVYDDKCASGTFRLSAGMPYPAGEFKLFEEGVFSAEGTFESFA
;
A
#
# COMPACT_ATOMS: atom_id res chain seq x y z
N MET A 1 5.54 -22.00 25.24
CA MET A 1 4.25 -21.33 24.99
C MET A 1 4.29 -20.88 23.54
N GLU A 2 3.65 -21.63 22.65
CA GLU A 2 3.64 -21.31 21.22
C GLU A 2 2.72 -20.10 21.01
N ILE A 3 3.32 -18.98 20.61
CA ILE A 3 2.57 -17.85 20.09
C ILE A 3 2.00 -18.33 18.77
N LYS A 4 0.70 -18.65 18.75
CA LYS A 4 -0.05 -18.92 17.53
C LYS A 4 0.06 -17.67 16.66
N ASN A 5 0.98 -17.70 15.70
CA ASN A 5 1.11 -16.67 14.68
C ASN A 5 -0.27 -16.48 14.05
N SER A 6 -0.82 -15.27 14.17
CA SER A 6 -2.02 -14.86 13.46
C SER A 6 -1.81 -15.17 11.98
N VAL A 7 -2.62 -16.08 11.45
CA VAL A 7 -2.50 -16.57 10.08
C VAL A 7 -2.84 -15.43 9.13
N GLY A 8 -1.81 -14.70 8.69
CA GLY A 8 -1.93 -13.83 7.54
C GLY A 8 -1.99 -14.70 6.30
N SER A 9 -3.14 -14.85 5.65
CA SER A 9 -3.20 -15.55 4.36
C SER A 9 -2.60 -14.64 3.30
N GLN A 10 -1.47 -15.03 2.71
CA GLN A 10 -0.98 -14.37 1.51
C GLN A 10 -2.02 -14.56 0.40
N VAL A 11 -2.27 -13.50 -0.36
CA VAL A 11 -3.21 -13.50 -1.47
C VAL A 11 -2.44 -13.14 -2.72
N SER A 12 -2.73 -13.85 -3.81
CA SER A 12 -2.23 -13.50 -5.12
C SER A 12 -2.86 -12.17 -5.57
N GLY A 13 -2.07 -11.34 -6.23
CA GLY A 13 -2.59 -10.06 -6.71
C GLY A 13 -1.73 -9.41 -7.79
N GLU A 14 -2.28 -8.35 -8.37
CA GLU A 14 -1.58 -7.41 -9.24
C GLU A 14 -1.49 -6.06 -8.53
N LEU A 15 -0.33 -5.41 -8.66
CA LEU A 15 -0.09 -4.05 -8.19
C LEU A 15 0.61 -3.27 -9.30
N LYS A 16 -0.01 -2.15 -9.69
CA LYS A 16 0.57 -1.17 -10.60
C LYS A 16 0.77 0.13 -9.84
N VAL A 17 1.99 0.65 -9.83
CA VAL A 17 2.35 1.89 -9.14
C VAL A 17 3.19 2.75 -10.03
N ILE A 18 3.01 4.07 -9.93
CA ILE A 18 3.93 5.08 -10.43
C ILE A 18 4.50 5.81 -9.22
N PHE A 19 5.78 5.61 -8.95
CA PHE A 19 6.53 6.40 -7.96
C PHE A 19 7.00 7.70 -8.62
N LYS A 20 6.79 8.85 -7.98
CA LYS A 20 7.24 10.15 -8.49
C LYS A 20 8.05 10.87 -7.42
N HIS A 21 9.33 11.10 -7.71
CA HIS A 21 10.23 11.89 -6.89
C HIS A 21 10.65 13.14 -7.68
N GLN A 22 10.70 14.30 -7.01
CA GLN A 22 11.03 15.58 -7.65
C GLN A 22 12.41 15.57 -8.32
N ASP A 23 13.40 14.91 -7.71
CA ASP A 23 14.78 14.87 -8.20
C ASP A 23 15.10 13.66 -9.10
N TYR A 24 14.29 12.59 -9.04
CA TYR A 24 14.60 11.30 -9.69
C TYR A 24 13.59 10.92 -10.79
N GLY A 25 12.52 11.70 -10.94
CA GLY A 25 11.51 11.53 -11.96
C GLY A 25 10.45 10.48 -11.61
N GLU A 26 9.85 9.89 -12.65
CA GLU A 26 8.79 8.89 -12.52
C GLU A 26 9.33 7.47 -12.75
N HIS A 27 8.92 6.53 -11.90
CA HIS A 27 9.30 5.13 -11.97
C HIS A 27 8.05 4.23 -11.92
N PRO A 28 7.57 3.75 -13.09
CA PRO A 28 6.47 2.80 -13.12
C PRO A 28 6.93 1.41 -12.65
N LEU A 29 6.11 0.79 -11.82
CA LEU A 29 6.33 -0.55 -11.29
C LEU A 29 5.06 -1.39 -11.49
N LYS A 30 5.22 -2.56 -12.10
CA LYS A 30 4.17 -3.58 -12.20
C LYS A 30 4.63 -4.85 -11.49
N LEU A 31 3.86 -5.29 -10.51
CA LEU A 31 4.10 -6.52 -9.76
C LEU A 31 2.89 -7.45 -9.89
N GLN A 32 3.16 -8.76 -9.94
CA GLN A 32 2.15 -9.81 -9.93
C GLN A 32 2.66 -11.00 -9.12
N GLY A 33 1.77 -11.64 -8.37
CA GLY A 33 2.05 -12.90 -7.66
C GLY A 33 1.69 -12.87 -6.18
N GLU A 34 2.15 -13.90 -5.47
CA GLU A 34 1.88 -14.10 -4.04
C GLU A 34 2.70 -13.16 -3.15
N GLY A 35 2.11 -12.80 -2.00
CA GLY A 35 2.79 -12.03 -0.95
C GLY A 35 2.89 -10.53 -1.21
N LEU A 36 2.26 -10.02 -2.28
CA LEU A 36 2.05 -8.58 -2.52
C LEU A 36 0.90 -8.03 -1.68
N LEU A 37 -0.16 -8.84 -1.58
CA LEU A 37 -1.32 -8.58 -0.77
C LEU A 37 -1.42 -9.67 0.30
N SER A 38 -1.80 -9.26 1.51
CA SER A 38 -2.08 -10.19 2.59
C SER A 38 -3.24 -9.67 3.42
N ARG A 39 -3.85 -10.55 4.20
CA ARG A 39 -4.91 -10.17 5.13
C ARG A 39 -4.77 -10.90 6.46
N ASP A 40 -5.21 -10.25 7.51
CA ASP A 40 -5.60 -10.91 8.76
C ASP A 40 -7.13 -10.79 8.93
N ASN A 41 -7.64 -11.02 10.15
CA ASN A 41 -9.08 -10.96 10.42
C ASN A 41 -9.66 -9.54 10.37
N GLU A 42 -8.84 -8.52 10.52
CA GLU A 42 -9.27 -7.12 10.68
C GLU A 42 -8.81 -6.22 9.53
N PHE A 43 -7.71 -6.58 8.85
CA PHE A 43 -7.04 -5.73 7.88
C PHE A 43 -6.57 -6.48 6.64
N PHE A 44 -6.51 -5.72 5.56
CA PHE A 44 -5.73 -6.00 4.36
C PHE A 44 -4.45 -5.16 4.36
N TYR A 45 -3.43 -5.72 3.72
CA TYR A 45 -2.12 -5.12 3.57
C TYR A 45 -1.68 -5.19 2.11
N ILE A 46 -1.23 -4.06 1.56
CA ILE A 46 -0.53 -3.97 0.28
C ILE A 46 0.92 -3.62 0.61
N ASN A 47 1.84 -4.52 0.31
CA ASN A 47 3.26 -4.32 0.58
C ASN A 47 4.07 -4.80 -0.64
N PRO A 48 4.39 -3.90 -1.60
CA PRO A 48 5.31 -4.22 -2.70
C PRO A 48 6.71 -4.67 -2.26
N LYS A 49 7.03 -4.70 -0.96
CA LYS A 49 8.38 -4.80 -0.38
C LYS A 49 9.24 -3.61 -0.82
N TYR A 50 10.44 -3.50 -0.26
CA TYR A 50 11.41 -2.50 -0.69
C TYR A 50 11.79 -2.69 -2.18
N ARG A 51 12.00 -1.58 -2.89
CA ARG A 51 12.38 -1.56 -4.30
C ARG A 51 13.52 -0.59 -4.54
N GLU A 52 14.53 -1.03 -5.30
CA GLU A 52 15.59 -0.16 -5.80
C GLU A 52 15.18 0.43 -7.14
N LEU A 53 15.02 1.76 -7.19
CA LEU A 53 14.66 2.50 -8.40
C LEU A 53 15.56 3.72 -8.49
N GLY A 54 16.18 3.97 -9.66
CA GLY A 54 17.05 5.14 -9.83
C GLY A 54 18.25 5.22 -8.85
N GLY A 55 18.65 4.11 -8.22
CA GLY A 55 19.71 4.08 -7.20
C GLY A 55 19.24 4.31 -5.75
N HIS A 56 17.93 4.46 -5.53
CA HIS A 56 17.32 4.76 -4.23
C HIS A 56 16.43 3.62 -3.74
N HIS A 57 16.34 3.46 -2.41
CA HIS A 57 15.48 2.46 -1.77
C HIS A 57 14.10 3.03 -1.49
N TYR A 58 13.10 2.65 -2.29
CA TYR A 58 11.71 3.02 -2.07
C TYR A 58 10.97 1.96 -1.25
N TYR A 59 10.19 2.42 -0.29
CA TYR A 59 9.26 1.63 0.49
C TYR A 59 7.85 2.21 0.40
N MET A 60 6.88 1.35 0.17
CA MET A 60 5.46 1.68 0.24
C MET A 60 4.73 0.59 1.00
N GLY A 61 3.85 0.97 1.91
CA GLY A 61 2.92 0.07 2.56
C GLY A 61 1.55 0.71 2.70
N ILE A 62 0.48 -0.04 2.46
CA ILE A 62 -0.90 0.36 2.73
C ILE A 62 -1.55 -0.69 3.61
N LYS A 63 -2.22 -0.25 4.67
CA LYS A 63 -3.02 -1.07 5.59
C LYS A 63 -4.43 -0.53 5.59
N PHE A 64 -5.45 -1.36 5.37
CA PHE A 64 -6.85 -0.92 5.43
C PHE A 64 -7.77 -1.95 6.08
N ARG A 65 -8.81 -1.50 6.77
CA ARG A 65 -9.75 -2.38 7.48
C ARG A 65 -10.54 -3.25 6.51
N VAL A 66 -10.89 -4.45 6.95
CA VAL A 66 -11.91 -5.27 6.30
C VAL A 66 -13.26 -4.56 6.40
N GLY A 67 -14.09 -4.65 5.35
CA GLY A 67 -15.46 -4.12 5.35
C GLY A 67 -15.57 -2.62 5.08
N LEU A 68 -14.54 -1.98 4.53
CA LEU A 68 -14.69 -0.62 4.00
C LEU A 68 -15.73 -0.56 2.87
N GLU A 69 -16.38 0.59 2.78
CA GLU A 69 -17.43 0.87 1.81
C GLU A 69 -16.84 0.95 0.40
N VAL A 70 -17.35 0.11 -0.50
CA VAL A 70 -16.96 0.11 -1.91
C VAL A 70 -17.48 1.38 -2.58
N GLY A 71 -16.63 2.03 -3.37
CA GLY A 71 -16.95 3.26 -4.08
C GLY A 71 -16.71 4.55 -3.27
N LYS A 72 -16.55 4.47 -1.94
CA LYS A 72 -16.21 5.61 -1.09
C LYS A 72 -14.73 5.98 -1.22
N THR A 73 -14.47 7.28 -1.36
CA THR A 73 -13.11 7.83 -1.27
C THR A 73 -12.77 8.14 0.18
N TYR A 74 -11.71 7.53 0.68
CA TYR A 74 -11.12 7.77 1.99
C TYR A 74 -9.96 8.74 1.86
N THR A 75 -9.95 9.80 2.67
CA THR A 75 -8.83 10.76 2.74
C THR A 75 -7.90 10.37 3.88
N LEU A 76 -6.62 10.17 3.57
CA LEU A 76 -5.57 9.84 4.52
C LEU A 76 -4.90 11.14 5.00
N ARG A 77 -4.78 11.33 6.31
CA ARG A 77 -4.23 12.56 6.95
C ARG A 77 -3.05 12.27 7.88
N GLY A 78 -2.17 11.33 7.52
CA GLY A 78 -0.95 11.06 8.29
C GLY A 78 -1.13 10.46 9.69
N ASN A 79 -2.32 10.42 10.29
CA ASN A 79 -2.63 9.52 11.39
C ASN A 79 -4.15 9.38 11.56
N ASP A 80 -4.51 8.17 11.99
CA ASP A 80 -5.86 7.71 12.34
C ASP A 80 -6.82 7.27 11.20
N GLU A 81 -7.56 6.21 11.54
CA GLU A 81 -8.68 5.55 10.85
C GLU A 81 -8.43 4.69 9.58
N ALA A 82 -9.40 3.76 9.39
CA ALA A 82 -9.74 2.88 8.25
C ALA A 82 -8.68 2.47 7.22
N VAL A 83 -7.85 3.39 6.74
CA VAL A 83 -6.76 3.23 5.79
C VAL A 83 -5.53 4.01 6.29
N ARG A 84 -4.39 3.34 6.40
CA ARG A 84 -3.08 3.94 6.73
C ARG A 84 -2.10 3.62 5.61
N ALA A 85 -1.25 4.56 5.24
CA ALA A 85 -0.21 4.36 4.25
C ALA A 85 1.14 4.88 4.78
N HIS A 86 2.23 4.30 4.30
CA HIS A 86 3.61 4.67 4.65
C HIS A 86 4.43 4.73 3.35
N LEU A 87 5.15 5.84 3.17
CA LEU A 87 6.17 6.03 2.14
C LEU A 87 7.52 6.33 2.79
N GLU A 88 8.59 5.67 2.36
CA GLU A 88 9.96 5.90 2.85
C GLU A 88 10.95 5.77 1.70
N ILE A 89 11.98 6.64 1.68
CA ILE A 89 13.09 6.60 0.72
C ILE A 89 14.42 6.48 1.47
N ASP A 90 15.34 5.67 0.95
CA ASP A 90 16.73 5.48 1.45
C ASP A 90 16.84 5.12 2.93
N ARG A 91 15.78 4.50 3.48
CA ARG A 91 15.70 4.14 4.91
C ARG A 91 15.86 5.34 5.83
N VAL A 92 15.60 6.55 5.33
CA VAL A 92 15.60 7.79 6.10
C VAL A 92 14.32 7.79 6.94
N TYR A 93 14.46 7.33 8.18
CA TYR A 93 13.36 6.97 9.07
C TYR A 93 12.70 8.18 9.73
N ASP A 94 11.36 8.19 9.74
CA ASP A 94 10.52 8.31 10.94
C ASP A 94 9.14 7.71 10.62
N ASP A 95 8.25 7.52 11.60
CA ASP A 95 6.85 7.04 11.44
C ASP A 95 6.01 8.01 10.56
N LYS A 96 6.36 8.10 9.28
CA LYS A 96 5.81 9.04 8.30
C LYS A 96 4.69 8.35 7.56
N CYS A 97 3.51 8.50 8.13
CA CYS A 97 2.31 8.11 7.46
C CYS A 97 2.06 9.07 6.29
N ALA A 98 1.91 8.50 5.10
CA ALA A 98 1.58 9.29 3.93
C ALA A 98 0.15 9.81 4.01
N SER A 99 -0.05 11.00 3.46
CA SER A 99 -1.35 11.56 3.18
C SER A 99 -1.82 11.16 1.78
N GLY A 100 -3.10 11.31 1.47
CA GLY A 100 -3.60 10.87 0.17
C GLY A 100 -5.07 10.52 0.10
N THR A 101 -5.41 9.75 -0.92
CA THR A 101 -6.74 9.19 -1.13
C THR A 101 -6.66 7.69 -1.41
N PHE A 102 -7.66 6.95 -0.95
CA PHE A 102 -7.82 5.52 -1.19
C PHE A 102 -9.27 5.21 -1.50
N ARG A 103 -9.52 4.33 -2.49
CA ARG A 103 -10.88 3.94 -2.88
C ARG A 103 -10.91 2.48 -3.31
N LEU A 104 -11.88 1.74 -2.78
CA LEU A 104 -12.16 0.37 -3.20
C LEU A 104 -13.12 0.36 -4.40
N SER A 105 -12.80 -0.45 -5.41
CA SER A 105 -13.72 -0.89 -6.46
C SER A 105 -14.32 -2.27 -6.15
N ALA A 106 -13.64 -3.08 -5.34
CA ALA A 106 -14.15 -4.33 -4.81
C ALA A 106 -13.68 -4.51 -3.35
N GLY A 107 -14.51 -5.18 -2.54
CA GLY A 107 -14.26 -5.46 -1.12
C GLY A 107 -13.87 -6.92 -0.88
N MET A 108 -14.39 -7.51 0.19
CA MET A 108 -14.14 -8.92 0.52
C MET A 108 -14.69 -9.91 -0.52
N PRO A 109 -14.07 -11.10 -0.69
CA PRO A 109 -12.78 -11.50 -0.09
C PRO A 109 -11.56 -11.01 -0.89
N TYR A 110 -11.78 -10.50 -2.11
CA TYR A 110 -10.74 -10.10 -3.05
C TYR A 110 -10.83 -8.58 -3.31
N PRO A 111 -10.20 -7.74 -2.47
CA PRO A 111 -10.26 -6.31 -2.66
C PRO A 111 -9.52 -5.88 -3.92
N ALA A 112 -10.08 -4.85 -4.55
CA ALA A 112 -9.47 -4.11 -5.64
C ALA A 112 -9.73 -2.62 -5.43
N GLY A 113 -8.84 -1.79 -5.95
CA GLY A 113 -8.97 -0.36 -5.76
C GLY A 113 -7.82 0.45 -6.31
N GLU A 114 -7.85 1.73 -5.95
CA GLU A 114 -6.90 2.73 -6.37
C GLU A 114 -6.45 3.59 -5.18
N PHE A 115 -5.25 4.14 -5.28
CA PHE A 115 -4.71 5.04 -4.29
C PHE A 115 -3.85 6.13 -4.92
N LYS A 116 -3.77 7.26 -4.22
CA LYS A 116 -2.84 8.36 -4.46
C LYS A 116 -2.27 8.78 -3.13
N LEU A 117 -0.97 8.64 -2.96
CA LEU A 117 -0.25 8.85 -1.70
C LEU A 117 0.83 9.91 -1.93
N PHE A 118 1.07 10.73 -0.93
CA PHE A 118 2.14 11.71 -0.92
C PHE A 118 2.62 11.95 0.51
N GLU A 119 3.92 12.21 0.63
CA GLU A 119 4.56 12.67 1.86
C GLU A 119 5.58 13.74 1.50
N GLU A 120 5.53 14.87 2.20
CA GLU A 120 6.40 16.02 1.93
C GLU A 120 7.87 15.63 2.16
N GLY A 121 8.72 15.93 1.18
CA GLY A 121 10.14 15.60 1.23
C GLY A 121 10.49 14.11 1.10
N VAL A 122 9.53 13.25 0.69
CA VAL A 122 9.76 11.83 0.43
C VAL A 122 9.50 11.52 -1.04
N PHE A 123 8.30 11.08 -1.43
CA PHE A 123 7.86 10.96 -2.83
C PHE A 123 6.34 10.83 -2.85
N SER A 124 5.76 10.76 -4.05
CA SER A 124 4.35 10.41 -4.24
C SER A 124 4.20 9.08 -4.97
N ALA A 125 3.15 8.32 -4.64
CA ALA A 125 2.84 7.05 -5.26
C ALA A 125 1.36 7.00 -5.63
N GLU A 126 1.05 6.75 -6.89
CA GLU A 126 -0.31 6.48 -7.34
C GLU A 126 -0.38 5.11 -8.00
N GLY A 127 -1.48 4.40 -7.80
CA GLY A 127 -1.55 3.03 -8.28
C GLY A 127 -2.91 2.38 -8.14
N THR A 128 -2.99 1.19 -8.72
CA THR A 128 -4.13 0.29 -8.62
C THR A 128 -3.69 -1.08 -8.11
N PHE A 129 -4.58 -1.75 -7.43
CA PHE A 129 -4.37 -3.10 -6.94
C PHE A 129 -5.61 -3.96 -7.17
N GLU A 130 -5.38 -5.26 -7.34
CA GLU A 130 -6.42 -6.27 -7.46
C GLU A 130 -5.89 -7.56 -6.84
N SER A 131 -6.67 -8.17 -5.96
CA SER A 131 -6.39 -9.53 -5.47
C SER A 131 -7.25 -10.54 -6.21
N PHE A 132 -6.77 -11.79 -6.27
CA PHE A 132 -7.47 -12.89 -6.91
C PHE A 132 -7.35 -14.17 -6.07
N ALA A 133 -8.27 -15.10 -6.35
CA ALA A 133 -8.34 -16.44 -5.77
C ALA A 133 -7.10 -17.28 -6.09
#